data_AF-A0A2T6V3B6-F1
#
_entry.id   AF-A0A2T6V3B6-F1
#
_cell.length_a   1.000
_cell.length_b   1.000
_cell.length_c   1.000
_cell.angle_alpha   90.00
_cell.angle_beta   90.00
_cell.angle_gamma   90.00
#
_symmetry.space_group_name_H-M   'P 1'
#
loop_
_entity.id
_entity.type
_entity.pdbx_description
1 polymer ?
#
loop_
_entity_poly.entity_id
_entity_poly.type
_entity_poly.pdbx_seq_one_letter_code
_entity_poly.pdbx_strand_id
1 'polypeptide(L)'
;TWGAGCAYVGETVTNLKDSIAHFGDQAERIYNAQNLAYTLANFSGQYKKLGEHYDSITAALSSLPDAQSLQNVVSKKTNPNSPQGIQDNYYIDSNIHSQVQSRTQELGSNPFRRAGLIAASTTNNGAMNGIGFQVGYKQ
;
A
#
# COMPACT_ATOMS: atom_id res chain seq x y z
N THR A 1 -18.47 25.26 48.41
CA THR A 1 -17.81 24.49 47.34
C THR A 1 -17.31 25.46 46.27
N TRP A 2 -16.17 26.12 46.51
CA TRP A 2 -15.59 27.12 45.60
C TRP A 2 -14.16 26.70 45.26
N GLY A 3 -13.98 25.89 44.20
CA GLY A 3 -12.63 25.45 43.83
C GLY A 3 -12.54 24.48 42.65
N ALA A 4 -13.66 23.93 42.15
CA ALA A 4 -13.60 22.93 41.07
C ALA A 4 -13.18 23.51 39.71
N GLY A 5 -13.37 24.82 39.48
CA GLY A 5 -13.23 25.43 38.15
C GLY A 5 -11.80 25.77 37.71
N CYS A 6 -10.87 26.07 38.63
CA CYS A 6 -9.50 26.49 38.29
C CYS A 6 -8.40 25.61 38.93
N ALA A 7 -8.70 24.84 39.98
CA ALA A 7 -7.69 24.00 40.65
C ALA A 7 -7.44 22.67 39.94
N TYR A 8 -8.42 22.17 39.18
CA TYR A 8 -8.38 20.82 38.60
C TYR A 8 -8.24 20.81 37.07
N VAL A 9 -8.19 21.97 36.40
CA VAL A 9 -8.12 22.01 34.93
C VAL A 9 -6.80 21.40 34.43
N GLY A 10 -5.68 21.72 35.07
CA GLY A 10 -4.37 21.14 34.72
C GLY A 10 -4.33 19.63 34.97
N GLU A 11 -4.82 19.17 36.12
CA GLU A 11 -4.88 17.75 36.48
C GLU A 11 -5.86 16.97 35.59
N THR A 12 -7.01 17.56 35.27
CA THR A 12 -8.00 16.98 34.35
C THR A 12 -7.46 16.86 32.92
N VAL A 13 -6.71 17.87 32.44
CA VAL A 13 -6.06 17.82 31.12
C VAL A 13 -4.97 16.76 31.06
N THR A 14 -4.17 16.61 32.12
CA THR A 14 -3.15 15.56 32.22
C THR A 14 -3.80 14.17 32.28
N ASN A 15 -4.80 13.96 33.13
CA ASN A 15 -5.53 12.70 33.23
C ASN A 15 -6.24 12.33 31.92
N LEU A 16 -6.77 13.33 31.18
CA LEU A 16 -7.35 13.09 29.87
C LEU A 16 -6.29 12.70 28.83
N LYS A 17 -5.12 13.34 28.82
CA LYS A 17 -4.01 12.96 27.92
C LYS A 17 -3.51 11.55 28.22
N ASP A 18 -3.35 11.20 29.48
CA ASP A 18 -2.93 9.85 29.90
C ASP A 18 -4.00 8.80 29.57
N SER A 19 -5.28 9.16 29.74
CA SER A 19 -6.41 8.31 29.31
C SER A 19 -6.42 8.14 27.80
N ILE A 20 -6.22 9.20 27.00
CA ILE A 20 -6.15 9.12 25.54
C ILE A 20 -4.94 8.28 25.08
N ALA A 21 -3.78 8.41 25.73
CA ALA A 21 -2.61 7.60 25.42
C ALA A 21 -2.88 6.11 25.71
N HIS A 22 -3.47 5.81 26.87
CA HIS A 22 -3.86 4.45 27.22
C HIS A 22 -4.98 3.90 26.33
N PHE A 23 -5.92 4.76 25.91
CA PHE A 23 -6.93 4.43 24.92
C PHE A 23 -6.35 4.27 23.52
N GLY A 24 -5.25 4.93 23.16
CA GLY A 24 -4.56 4.74 21.89
C GLY A 24 -4.09 3.30 21.74
N ASP A 25 -3.40 2.80 22.77
CA ASP A 25 -2.95 1.40 22.83
C ASP A 25 -4.13 0.41 22.87
N GLN A 26 -5.22 0.77 23.55
CA GLN A 26 -6.44 -0.06 23.58
C GLN A 26 -7.23 0.00 22.26
N ALA A 27 -7.24 1.12 21.55
CA ALA A 27 -7.97 1.31 20.31
C ALA A 27 -7.36 0.45 19.20
N GLU A 28 -6.03 0.38 19.13
CA GLU A 28 -5.34 -0.54 18.22
C GLU A 28 -5.72 -1.99 18.52
N ARG A 29 -5.75 -2.39 19.80
CA ARG A 29 -6.15 -3.73 20.22
C ARG A 29 -7.61 -4.05 19.87
N ILE A 30 -8.52 -3.09 20.06
CA ILE A 30 -9.95 -3.24 19.71
C ILE A 30 -10.11 -3.39 18.20
N TYR A 31 -9.41 -2.57 17.41
CA TYR A 31 -9.44 -2.65 15.95
C TYR A 31 -8.91 -4.00 15.45
N ASN A 32 -7.76 -4.45 15.97
CA ASN A 32 -7.19 -5.75 15.62
C ASN A 32 -8.11 -6.91 16.02
N ALA A 33 -8.75 -6.84 17.20
CA ALA A 33 -9.72 -7.84 17.64
C ALA A 33 -10.97 -7.86 16.75
N GLN A 34 -11.47 -6.71 16.34
CA GLN A 34 -12.61 -6.60 15.42
C GLN A 34 -12.28 -7.21 14.04
N ASN A 35 -11.11 -6.89 13.48
CA ASN A 35 -10.66 -7.46 12.20
C ASN A 35 -10.48 -8.98 12.28
N LEU A 36 -9.91 -9.48 13.38
CA LEU A 36 -9.78 -10.92 13.61
C LEU A 36 -11.16 -11.58 13.70
N ALA A 37 -12.07 -11.03 14.50
CA ALA A 37 -13.42 -11.56 14.65
C ALA A 37 -14.18 -11.57 13.30
N TYR A 38 -14.09 -10.50 12.53
CA TYR A 38 -14.69 -10.41 11.20
C TYR A 38 -14.08 -11.43 10.22
N THR A 39 -12.76 -11.61 10.25
CA THR A 39 -12.06 -12.57 9.41
C THR A 39 -12.45 -14.00 9.77
N LEU A 40 -12.52 -14.35 11.05
CA LEU A 40 -12.95 -15.66 11.51
C LEU A 40 -14.42 -15.93 11.15
N ALA A 41 -15.31 -14.95 11.34
CA ALA A 41 -16.72 -15.08 11.00
C ALA A 41 -16.96 -15.26 9.48
N ASN A 42 -16.09 -14.69 8.64
CA ASN A 42 -16.19 -14.74 7.19
C ASN A 42 -15.04 -15.52 6.54
N PHE A 43 -14.47 -16.50 7.25
CA PHE A 43 -13.18 -17.09 6.93
C PHE A 43 -13.08 -17.60 5.48
N SER A 44 -14.05 -18.41 5.03
CA SER A 44 -14.06 -18.94 3.66
C SER A 44 -14.05 -17.83 2.59
N GLY A 45 -14.84 -16.78 2.79
CA GLY A 45 -14.91 -15.64 1.88
C GLY A 45 -13.63 -14.81 1.88
N GLN A 46 -13.05 -14.55 3.05
CA GLN A 46 -11.78 -13.83 3.17
C GLN A 46 -10.61 -14.63 2.60
N TYR A 47 -10.60 -15.94 2.82
CA TYR A 47 -9.59 -16.84 2.25
C TYR A 47 -9.68 -16.90 0.72
N LYS A 48 -10.89 -16.94 0.15
CA LYS A 48 -11.07 -16.83 -1.31
C LYS A 48 -10.57 -15.49 -1.84
N LYS A 49 -10.93 -14.37 -1.19
CA LYS A 49 -10.46 -13.02 -1.55
C LYS A 49 -8.93 -12.92 -1.51
N LEU A 50 -8.28 -13.58 -0.55
CA LEU A 50 -6.83 -13.63 -0.48
C LEU A 50 -6.22 -14.28 -1.74
N GLY A 51 -6.83 -15.36 -2.24
CA GLY A 51 -6.45 -15.97 -3.52
C GLY A 51 -6.70 -15.04 -4.72
N GLU A 52 -7.86 -14.37 -4.76
CA GLU A 52 -8.17 -13.38 -5.82
C GLU A 52 -7.17 -12.21 -5.81
N HIS A 53 -6.74 -11.74 -4.64
CA HIS A 53 -5.70 -10.72 -4.51
C HIS A 53 -4.34 -11.22 -4.99
N TYR A 54 -3.96 -12.45 -4.67
CA TYR A 54 -2.75 -13.06 -5.20
C TYR A 54 -2.76 -13.07 -6.73
N ASP A 55 -3.82 -13.59 -7.35
CA ASP A 55 -3.94 -13.67 -8.81
C ASP A 55 -3.90 -12.27 -9.45
N SER A 56 -4.59 -11.29 -8.85
CA SER A 56 -4.57 -9.90 -9.31
C SER A 56 -3.18 -9.27 -9.23
N ILE A 57 -2.42 -9.52 -8.15
CA ILE A 57 -1.06 -9.00 -7.99
C ILE A 57 -0.13 -9.65 -9.02
N THR A 58 -0.19 -10.98 -9.19
CA THR A 58 0.61 -11.69 -10.18
C THR A 58 0.31 -11.20 -11.60
N ALA A 59 -0.95 -10.94 -11.93
CA ALA A 59 -1.34 -10.38 -13.23
C ALA A 59 -0.79 -8.96 -13.43
N ALA A 60 -0.89 -8.10 -12.42
CA ALA A 60 -0.36 -6.74 -12.48
C ALA A 60 1.17 -6.74 -12.67
N LEU A 61 1.89 -7.57 -11.93
CA LEU A 61 3.36 -7.70 -12.06
C LEU A 61 3.78 -8.22 -13.43
N SER A 62 3.02 -9.17 -13.98
CA SER A 62 3.30 -9.74 -15.31
C SER A 62 3.09 -8.71 -16.43
N SER A 63 2.29 -7.67 -16.19
CA SER A 63 2.07 -6.57 -17.13
C SER A 63 3.13 -5.46 -17.07
N LEU A 64 3.99 -5.47 -16.05
CA LEU A 64 5.02 -4.46 -15.88
C LEU A 64 6.27 -4.79 -16.72
N PRO A 65 6.82 -3.82 -17.47
CA PRO A 65 8.07 -4.01 -18.19
C PRO A 65 9.24 -4.20 -17.20
N ASP A 66 10.15 -5.12 -17.50
CA ASP A 66 11.34 -5.43 -16.68
C ASP A 66 11.04 -5.77 -15.20
N ALA A 67 9.90 -6.44 -14.95
CA ALA A 67 9.48 -6.82 -13.60
C ALA A 67 10.14 -8.11 -13.09
N GLN A 68 11.28 -8.53 -13.67
CA GLN A 68 11.91 -9.82 -13.35
C GLN A 68 12.36 -9.90 -11.89
N SER A 69 12.85 -8.78 -11.35
CA SER A 69 13.18 -8.65 -9.93
C SER A 69 11.97 -8.66 -9.00
N LEU A 70 10.76 -8.49 -9.53
CA LEU A 70 9.51 -8.37 -8.77
C LEU A 70 8.65 -9.64 -8.83
N GLN A 71 9.02 -10.63 -9.64
CA GLN A 71 8.22 -11.84 -9.87
C GLN A 71 7.95 -12.64 -8.57
N ASN A 72 8.85 -12.55 -7.59
CA ASN A 72 8.75 -13.28 -6.33
C ASN A 72 8.17 -12.44 -5.17
N VAL A 73 7.63 -11.25 -5.45
CA VAL A 73 7.03 -10.43 -4.38
C VAL A 73 5.86 -11.13 -3.70
N VAL A 74 5.09 -11.92 -4.45
CA VAL A 74 4.08 -12.83 -3.91
C VAL A 74 4.41 -14.26 -4.35
N SER A 75 4.24 -15.22 -3.46
CA SER A 75 4.36 -16.64 -3.78
C SER A 75 3.32 -17.46 -3.02
N LYS A 76 2.99 -18.64 -3.55
CA LYS A 76 2.07 -19.59 -2.90
C LYS A 76 2.70 -20.96 -2.75
N LYS A 77 2.38 -21.64 -1.66
CA LYS A 77 2.77 -23.03 -1.42
C LYS A 77 1.54 -23.85 -1.05
N THR A 78 1.24 -24.85 -1.86
CA THR A 78 0.11 -25.74 -1.62
C THR A 78 0.51 -26.85 -0.63
N ASN A 79 -0.29 -27.00 0.43
CA ASN A 79 -0.23 -28.05 1.44
C ASN A 79 -1.54 -28.86 1.42
N PRO A 80 -1.60 -29.94 0.63
CA PRO A 80 -2.81 -30.77 0.49
C PRO A 80 -3.30 -31.39 1.80
N ASN A 81 -2.40 -31.58 2.77
CA ASN A 81 -2.66 -32.25 4.04
C ASN A 81 -2.84 -31.27 5.20
N SER A 82 -3.22 -30.01 4.93
CA SER A 82 -3.42 -29.01 5.96
C SER A 82 -4.56 -29.42 6.90
N PRO A 83 -4.29 -29.69 8.20
CA PRO A 83 -5.31 -30.13 9.15
C PRO A 83 -6.36 -29.04 9.45
N GLN A 84 -6.09 -27.80 9.04
CA GLN A 84 -6.97 -26.64 9.22
C GLN A 84 -7.80 -26.33 7.96
N GLY A 85 -7.67 -27.14 6.89
CA GLY A 85 -8.36 -26.89 5.62
C GLY A 85 -7.79 -25.73 4.79
N ILE A 86 -6.68 -25.12 5.24
CA ILE A 86 -5.96 -24.06 4.53
C ILE A 86 -4.93 -24.71 3.61
N GLN A 87 -5.34 -24.98 2.37
CA GLN A 87 -4.51 -25.72 1.43
C GLN A 87 -3.44 -24.86 0.75
N ASP A 88 -3.61 -23.55 0.64
CA ASP A 88 -2.65 -22.65 -0.01
C ASP A 88 -2.11 -21.65 1.01
N ASN A 89 -0.81 -21.72 1.25
CA ASN A 89 -0.10 -20.75 2.05
C ASN A 89 0.43 -19.65 1.14
N TYR A 90 -0.07 -18.43 1.33
CA TYR A 90 0.37 -17.24 0.60
C TYR A 90 1.50 -16.54 1.36
N TYR A 91 2.54 -16.12 0.64
CA TYR A 91 3.69 -15.40 1.18
C TYR A 91 3.90 -14.11 0.40
N ILE A 92 4.39 -13.09 1.10
CA ILE A 92 4.83 -11.83 0.52
C ILE A 92 6.29 -11.59 0.91
N ASP A 93 7.15 -11.29 -0.06
CA ASP A 93 8.54 -10.91 0.19
C ASP A 93 8.59 -9.43 0.60
N SER A 94 8.91 -9.17 1.88
CA SER A 94 8.95 -7.82 2.43
C SER A 94 10.03 -6.93 1.79
N ASN A 95 11.15 -7.52 1.36
CA ASN A 95 12.24 -6.78 0.72
C ASN A 95 11.80 -6.32 -0.67
N ILE A 96 11.18 -7.20 -1.44
CA ILE A 96 10.68 -6.85 -2.78
C ILE A 96 9.48 -5.88 -2.66
N HIS A 97 8.60 -6.08 -1.68
CA HIS A 97 7.47 -5.18 -1.42
C HIS A 97 7.93 -3.75 -1.10
N SER A 98 8.93 -3.59 -0.23
CA SER A 98 9.49 -2.27 0.09
C SER A 98 10.13 -1.59 -1.13
N GLN A 99 10.78 -2.35 -2.02
CA GLN A 99 11.31 -1.83 -3.29
C GLN A 99 10.21 -1.36 -4.24
N VAL A 100 9.08 -2.07 -4.31
CA VAL A 100 7.91 -1.63 -5.10
C VAL A 100 7.34 -0.33 -4.53
N GLN A 101 7.26 -0.21 -3.20
CA GLN A 101 6.78 0.99 -2.53
C GLN A 101 7.69 2.19 -2.80
N SER A 102 9.01 2.02 -2.70
CA SER A 102 9.97 3.10 -3.00
C SER A 102 9.92 3.52 -4.47
N ARG A 103 9.93 2.56 -5.41
CA ARG A 103 9.81 2.84 -6.85
C ARG A 103 8.49 3.54 -7.19
N THR A 104 7.39 3.18 -6.54
CA THR A 104 6.09 3.84 -6.75
C THR A 104 6.13 5.30 -6.28
N GLN A 105 6.82 5.57 -5.17
CA GLN A 105 6.99 6.93 -4.65
C GLN A 105 7.91 7.78 -5.55
N GLU A 106 8.98 7.20 -6.07
CA GLU A 106 9.88 7.82 -7.05
C GLU A 106 9.15 8.12 -8.37
N LEU A 107 8.39 7.16 -8.89
CA LEU A 107 7.52 7.36 -10.06
C LEU A 107 6.46 8.43 -9.78
N GLY A 108 5.86 8.45 -8.59
CA GLY A 108 4.88 9.45 -8.17
C GLY A 108 5.47 10.86 -8.12
N SER A 109 6.74 10.97 -7.72
CA SER A 109 7.48 12.23 -7.60
C SER A 109 8.21 12.62 -8.89
N ASN A 110 8.11 11.81 -9.96
CA ASN A 110 8.82 12.04 -11.21
C ASN A 110 8.22 13.24 -11.97
N PRO A 111 8.97 14.36 -12.15
CA PRO A 111 8.49 15.55 -12.84
C PRO A 111 8.25 15.34 -14.35
N PHE A 112 8.76 14.24 -14.92
CA PHE A 112 8.60 13.88 -16.33
C PHE A 112 7.41 12.96 -16.61
N ARG A 113 6.57 12.62 -15.62
CA ARG A 113 5.33 11.82 -15.85
C ARG A 113 4.44 12.39 -16.97
N ARG A 114 4.49 13.70 -17.19
CA ARG A 114 3.74 14.41 -18.24
C ARG A 114 4.56 14.69 -19.51
N ALA A 115 5.87 14.44 -19.51
CA ALA A 115 6.74 14.72 -20.64
C ALA A 115 6.64 13.68 -21.77
N GLY A 116 5.88 12.59 -21.57
CA GLY A 116 5.72 11.48 -22.51
C GLY A 116 4.39 11.44 -23.28
N LEU A 117 3.66 12.56 -23.37
CA LEU A 117 2.41 12.63 -24.14
C LEU A 117 2.40 13.83 -25.11
N ILE A 118 3.49 14.00 -25.86
CA ILE A 118 3.38 14.62 -27.18
C ILE A 118 3.14 13.46 -28.13
N ALA A 119 1.89 13.37 -28.59
CA ALA A 119 1.44 12.39 -29.56
C ALA A 119 2.44 12.25 -30.69
N ALA A 120 2.62 11.00 -31.14
CA ALA A 120 3.02 10.71 -32.50
C ALA A 120 2.04 11.43 -33.44
N SER A 121 2.38 12.65 -33.83
CA SER A 121 1.86 13.31 -35.00
C SER A 121 2.50 12.61 -36.20
N THR A 122 1.99 11.42 -36.52
CA THR A 122 2.20 10.85 -37.84
C THR A 122 1.64 11.84 -38.85
N THR A 123 2.53 12.37 -39.70
CA THR A 123 2.33 13.18 -40.91
C THR A 123 2.81 14.63 -40.76
N ASN A 124 4.06 14.90 -41.14
CA ASN A 124 4.30 15.66 -42.37
C ASN A 124 5.76 15.54 -42.84
N ASN A 125 5.90 15.31 -44.15
CA ASN A 125 7.07 15.43 -45.01
C ASN A 125 8.43 15.78 -44.39
N GLY A 126 9.31 14.76 -44.34
CA GLY A 126 10.71 14.87 -44.73
C GLY A 126 11.54 16.02 -44.15
N ALA A 127 11.92 15.97 -42.87
CA ALA A 127 13.19 16.50 -42.37
C ALA A 127 13.42 16.08 -40.91
N MET A 128 14.57 15.45 -40.65
CA MET A 128 15.27 15.33 -39.36
C MET A 128 14.52 14.73 -38.16
N ASN A 129 14.85 13.47 -37.86
CA ASN A 129 14.74 12.88 -36.53
C ASN A 129 15.61 13.67 -35.53
N GLY A 130 14.99 14.48 -34.69
CA GLY A 130 15.63 15.12 -33.54
C GLY A 130 14.71 15.04 -32.33
N ILE A 131 15.07 14.23 -31.33
CA ILE A 131 14.47 14.31 -29.99
C ILE A 131 14.99 15.61 -29.38
N GLY A 132 14.19 16.68 -29.43
CA GLY A 132 14.49 17.96 -28.79
C GLY A 132 13.96 17.98 -27.36
N PHE A 133 14.84 18.12 -26.37
CA PHE A 133 14.48 18.51 -25.01
C PHE A 133 14.54 20.05 -24.92
N GLN A 134 13.39 20.72 -24.87
CA GLN A 134 13.33 22.17 -24.66
C GLN A 134 13.08 22.46 -23.18
N VAL A 135 14.13 22.80 -22.45
CA VAL A 135 14.04 23.36 -21.10
C VAL A 135 13.83 24.88 -21.21
N GLY A 136 12.58 25.32 -21.07
CA GLY A 136 12.25 26.74 -20.97
C GLY A 136 12.60 27.27 -19.58
N TYR A 137 13.67 28.06 -19.48
CA TYR A 137 13.96 28.91 -18.32
C TYR A 137 13.12 30.18 -18.44
N LYS A 138 12.24 30.46 -17.46
CA LYS A 138 11.52 31.72 -17.34
C LYS A 138 12.48 32.76 -16.75
N GLN A 139 12.72 33.87 -17.45
CA GLN A 139 13.14 35.12 -16.78
C GLN A 139 11.93 35.75 -16.11
#